data_AF-A0A2V5W5M3-F1
#
_entry.id   AF-A0A2V5W5M3-F1
#
_cell.length_a   1.000
_cell.length_b   1.000
_cell.length_c   1.000
_cell.angle_alpha   90.00
_cell.angle_beta   90.00
_cell.angle_gamma   90.00
#
_symmetry.space_group_name_H-M   'P 1'
#
loop_
_entity.id
_entity.type
_entity.pdbx_description
1 polymer ?
#
loop_
_entity_poly.entity_id
_entity_poly.type
_entity_poly.pdbx_seq_one_letter_code
_entity_poly.pdbx_strand_id
1 'polypeptide(L)'
;MLQWVRRKKFAMAGAPSPAREARALPRMRGHACKLIIVCCISVSCELTNYVPPVTQQMAASNSRRQDVDLNKLREGRTLFVHRCIECHTLPPLWHYTSKDWTEIVNSMSHRASLKPAERDAVIAYILAVRATER
;
A
#
# COMPACT_ATOMS: atom_id res chain seq x y z
N MET A 1 19.85 16.84 -49.42
CA MET A 1 20.90 15.80 -49.56
C MET A 1 20.32 14.52 -48.96
N LEU A 2 19.35 13.84 -49.59
CA LEU A 2 19.49 12.79 -50.63
C LEU A 2 20.58 11.76 -50.30
N GLN A 3 20.16 10.51 -50.04
CA GLN A 3 20.65 9.18 -50.51
C GLN A 3 20.21 8.12 -49.45
N TRP A 4 19.21 7.24 -49.65
CA TRP A 4 19.17 6.06 -50.55
C TRP A 4 20.41 5.17 -50.27
N VAL A 5 20.37 3.94 -49.73
CA VAL A 5 19.94 2.62 -50.26
C VAL A 5 20.42 1.60 -49.19
N ARG A 6 19.73 0.52 -48.80
CA ARG A 6 19.67 -0.75 -49.56
C ARG A 6 18.72 -1.74 -48.88
N ARG A 7 17.63 -2.05 -49.58
CA ARG A 7 16.82 -3.26 -49.35
C ARG A 7 17.68 -4.48 -49.69
N LYS A 8 17.71 -5.49 -48.83
CA LYS A 8 18.01 -6.87 -49.22
C LYS A 8 16.68 -7.64 -49.28
N LYS A 9 16.35 -8.12 -50.48
CA LYS A 9 15.34 -9.14 -50.77
C LYS A 9 16.05 -10.45 -51.15
N PHE A 10 15.27 -11.53 -51.25
CA PHE A 10 15.55 -12.90 -51.73
C PHE A 10 15.94 -13.88 -50.63
N ALA A 11 15.41 -15.11 -50.55
CA ALA A 11 14.33 -15.83 -51.23
C ALA A 11 13.94 -17.00 -50.29
N MET A 12 12.64 -17.21 -49.99
CA MET A 12 11.82 -18.34 -50.47
C MET A 12 12.58 -19.68 -50.62
N ALA A 13 12.43 -20.55 -49.62
CA ALA A 13 12.64 -22.00 -49.74
C ALA A 13 11.40 -22.69 -49.15
N GLY A 14 10.96 -23.74 -49.85
CA GLY A 14 9.59 -24.25 -49.85
C GLY A 14 9.15 -25.01 -48.59
N ALA A 15 7.84 -25.09 -48.46
CA ALA A 15 7.13 -25.92 -47.49
C ALA A 15 7.28 -27.42 -47.81
N PRO A 16 7.10 -28.27 -46.80
CA PRO A 16 6.08 -29.31 -46.94
C PRO A 16 5.04 -29.26 -45.81
N SER A 17 3.77 -29.40 -46.21
CA SER A 17 2.67 -29.76 -45.31
C SER A 17 2.70 -31.27 -45.08
N PRO A 18 2.44 -31.71 -43.84
CA PRO A 18 1.42 -32.71 -43.70
C PRO A 18 0.48 -32.44 -42.51
N ALA A 19 -0.77 -32.79 -42.75
CA ALA A 19 -1.76 -33.27 -41.79
C ALA A 19 -2.01 -32.41 -40.53
N ARG A 20 -3.13 -31.69 -40.59
CA ARG A 20 -3.92 -31.27 -39.43
C ARG A 20 -4.26 -32.50 -38.58
N GLU A 21 -3.39 -32.87 -37.65
CA GLU A 21 -3.79 -33.66 -36.50
C GLU A 21 -4.51 -32.72 -35.53
N ALA A 22 -5.84 -32.74 -35.61
CA ALA A 22 -6.68 -32.18 -34.57
C ALA A 22 -6.45 -33.00 -33.29
N ARG A 23 -5.44 -32.63 -32.49
CA ARG A 23 -5.37 -33.06 -31.10
C ARG A 23 -6.61 -32.52 -30.42
N ALA A 24 -7.53 -33.43 -30.13
CA ALA A 24 -8.68 -33.16 -29.28
C ALA A 24 -8.17 -32.50 -28.00
N LEU A 25 -8.53 -31.23 -27.80
CA LEU A 25 -8.34 -30.59 -26.51
C LEU A 25 -9.11 -31.44 -25.49
N PRO A 26 -8.48 -31.92 -24.40
CA PRO A 26 -9.23 -32.57 -23.36
C PRO A 26 -10.31 -31.59 -22.90
N ARG A 27 -11.57 -32.03 -22.91
CA ARG A 27 -12.70 -31.28 -22.39
C ARG A 27 -12.43 -31.03 -20.92
N MET A 28 -11.86 -29.86 -20.62
CA MET A 28 -11.56 -29.38 -19.29
C MET A 28 -12.88 -29.38 -18.51
N ARG A 29 -13.06 -30.43 -17.71
CA ARG A 29 -14.23 -30.65 -16.85
C ARG A 29 -14.35 -29.41 -15.97
N GLY A 30 -15.46 -28.68 -16.06
CA GLY A 30 -15.67 -27.31 -15.55
C GLY A 30 -15.46 -27.09 -14.04
N HIS A 31 -14.86 -28.06 -13.34
CA HIS A 31 -14.41 -27.99 -11.96
C HIS A 31 -12.96 -27.49 -11.84
N ALA A 32 -12.12 -27.73 -12.86
CA ALA A 32 -10.76 -27.19 -12.90
C ALA A 32 -10.78 -25.65 -12.98
N CYS A 33 -11.73 -25.07 -13.73
CA CYS A 33 -11.92 -23.62 -13.81
C CYS A 33 -12.44 -23.01 -12.49
N LYS A 34 -13.28 -23.74 -11.73
CA LYS A 34 -13.84 -23.25 -10.46
C LYS A 34 -12.79 -23.22 -9.34
N LEU A 35 -11.87 -24.18 -9.30
CA LEU A 35 -10.84 -24.25 -8.26
C LEU A 35 -9.72 -23.20 -8.46
N ILE A 36 -9.44 -22.78 -9.69
CA ILE A 36 -8.43 -21.75 -9.98
C ILE A 36 -8.89 -20.35 -9.54
N ILE A 37 -10.19 -20.04 -9.64
CA ILE A 37 -10.75 -18.73 -9.26
C ILE A 37 -10.77 -18.52 -7.74
N VAL A 38 -10.87 -19.59 -6.95
CA VAL A 38 -10.92 -19.51 -5.47
C VAL A 38 -9.54 -19.25 -4.85
N CYS A 39 -8.44 -19.55 -5.56
CA CYS A 39 -7.08 -19.37 -5.06
C CYS A 39 -6.56 -17.91 -5.18
N CYS A 40 -7.11 -17.12 -6.10
CA CYS A 40 -6.63 -15.74 -6.34
C CYS A 40 -7.13 -14.71 -5.30
N ILE A 41 -7.98 -15.10 -4.35
CA ILE A 41 -8.60 -14.19 -3.37
C ILE A 41 -7.82 -14.15 -2.05
N SER A 42 -6.88 -15.07 -1.80
CA SER A 42 -6.25 -15.21 -0.48
C SER A 42 -4.98 -14.40 -0.26
N VAL A 43 -4.38 -13.78 -1.28
CA VAL A 43 -3.06 -13.12 -1.14
C VAL A 43 -2.98 -11.82 -1.94
N SER A 44 -3.79 -10.82 -1.60
CA SER A 44 -3.53 -9.44 -2.02
C SER A 44 -4.20 -8.45 -1.06
N CYS A 45 -3.74 -8.42 0.19
CA CYS A 45 -3.78 -7.18 0.97
C CYS A 45 -2.35 -6.68 1.04
N GLU A 46 -1.84 -6.14 -0.07
CA GLU A 46 -0.61 -5.37 -0.07
C GLU A 46 -0.94 -4.02 0.58
N LEU A 47 -1.00 -4.03 1.91
CA LEU A 47 -1.44 -2.92 2.73
C LEU A 47 -0.27 -1.95 2.93
N THR A 48 0.15 -1.31 1.83
CA THR A 48 1.28 -0.37 1.84
C THR A 48 0.99 0.91 2.64
N ASN A 49 -0.27 1.15 3.01
CA ASN A 49 -0.71 2.30 3.80
C ASN A 49 -1.75 1.89 4.86
N TYR A 50 -1.40 0.93 5.74
CA TYR A 50 -2.28 0.58 6.85
C TYR A 50 -2.39 1.74 7.84
N VAL A 51 -3.63 2.18 8.13
CA VAL A 51 -3.90 3.12 9.21
C VAL A 51 -4.80 2.45 10.27
N PRO A 52 -4.20 1.90 11.34
CA PRO A 52 -4.94 1.16 12.36
C PRO A 52 -6.12 1.94 12.95
N PRO A 53 -7.25 1.29 13.27
CA PRO A 53 -8.31 1.95 14.03
C PRO A 53 -7.84 2.27 15.46
N VAL A 54 -8.40 3.33 16.06
CA VAL A 54 -8.14 3.62 17.48
C VAL A 54 -8.83 2.57 18.36
N THR A 55 -8.07 1.96 19.26
CA THR A 55 -8.59 0.95 20.21
C THR A 55 -8.53 1.45 21.66
N GLN A 56 -9.31 0.81 22.53
CA GLN A 56 -9.25 1.07 23.98
C GLN A 56 -7.87 0.72 24.56
N GLN A 57 -7.20 -0.31 24.02
CA GLN A 57 -5.87 -0.72 24.44
C GLN A 57 -4.84 0.42 24.21
N MET A 58 -4.93 1.11 23.07
CA MET A 58 -4.07 2.26 22.79
C MET A 58 -4.23 3.37 23.84
N ALA A 59 -5.44 3.68 24.28
CA ALA A 59 -5.68 4.67 25.34
C ALA A 59 -5.16 4.17 26.70
N ALA A 60 -5.45 2.92 27.06
CA ALA A 60 -5.05 2.31 28.33
C ALA A 60 -3.53 2.20 28.51
N SER A 61 -2.79 1.93 27.43
CA SER A 61 -1.32 1.84 27.47
C SER A 61 -0.65 3.22 27.61
N ASN A 62 -1.31 4.30 27.17
CA ASN A 62 -0.76 5.66 27.20
C ASN A 62 -1.19 6.48 28.41
N SER A 63 -2.35 6.21 29.00
CA SER A 63 -2.90 6.92 30.15
C SER A 63 -1.99 6.89 31.40
N ARG A 64 -1.08 5.92 31.50
CA ARG A 64 -0.10 5.84 32.60
C ARG A 64 1.09 6.79 32.44
N ARG A 65 1.33 7.33 31.24
CA ARG A 65 2.55 8.10 30.91
C ARG A 65 2.25 9.52 30.43
N GLN A 66 1.10 9.74 29.80
CA GLN A 66 0.71 11.01 29.21
C GLN A 66 -0.81 11.11 29.32
N ASP A 67 -1.33 12.30 29.61
CA ASP A 67 -2.77 12.60 29.62
C ASP A 67 -3.36 12.51 28.19
N VAL A 68 -3.41 11.28 27.69
CA VAL A 68 -3.83 10.91 26.34
C VAL A 68 -5.07 10.05 26.48
N ASP A 69 -6.21 10.67 26.21
CA ASP A 69 -7.50 9.99 26.20
C ASP A 69 -7.86 9.44 24.80
N LEU A 70 -8.96 8.69 24.76
CA LEU A 70 -9.47 8.06 23.54
C LEU A 70 -9.90 9.08 22.46
N ASN A 71 -10.37 10.27 22.86
CA ASN A 71 -10.82 11.31 21.93
C ASN A 71 -9.63 11.96 21.24
N LYS A 72 -8.56 12.25 21.97
CA LYS A 72 -7.30 12.77 21.39
C LYS A 72 -6.71 11.80 20.37
N LEU A 73 -6.75 10.50 20.64
CA LEU A 73 -6.31 9.48 19.68
C LEU A 73 -7.18 9.43 18.42
N ARG A 74 -8.51 9.58 18.56
CA ARG A 74 -9.46 9.61 17.43
C ARG A 74 -9.26 10.84 16.56
N GLU A 75 -9.07 12.00 17.18
CA GLU A 75 -8.73 13.24 16.50
C GLU A 75 -7.41 13.09 15.74
N GLY A 76 -6.36 12.60 16.41
CA GLY A 76 -5.05 12.34 15.81
C GLY A 76 -5.13 11.41 14.60
N ARG A 77 -5.90 10.32 14.70
CA ARG A 77 -6.13 9.42 13.55
C ARG A 77 -6.82 10.13 12.39
N THR A 78 -7.87 10.89 12.69
CA THR A 78 -8.65 11.63 11.69
C THR A 78 -7.74 12.60 10.94
N LEU A 79 -6.92 13.37 11.66
CA LEU A 79 -5.94 14.26 11.07
C LEU A 79 -4.87 13.50 10.26
N PHE A 80 -4.38 12.37 10.77
CA PHE A 80 -3.38 11.56 10.07
C PHE A 80 -3.89 11.07 8.70
N VAL A 81 -5.15 10.60 8.61
CA VAL A 81 -5.74 10.13 7.35
C VAL A 81 -6.19 11.26 6.42
N HIS A 82 -6.41 12.48 6.93
CA HIS A 82 -6.93 13.59 6.11
C HIS A 82 -5.93 14.68 5.80
N ARG A 83 -4.85 14.84 6.59
CA ARG A 83 -3.83 15.89 6.40
C ARG A 83 -2.51 15.33 5.93
N CYS A 84 -2.09 14.19 6.48
CA CYS A 84 -0.74 13.68 6.23
C CYS A 84 -0.59 12.96 4.89
N ILE A 85 -1.68 12.67 4.19
CA ILE A 85 -1.69 12.06 2.84
C ILE A 85 -2.07 13.03 1.72
N GLU A 86 -2.36 14.30 2.02
CA GLU A 86 -2.83 15.26 0.99
C GLU A 86 -1.73 15.58 -0.03
N CYS A 87 -0.46 15.54 0.39
CA CYS A 87 0.68 15.99 -0.43
C CYS A 87 1.55 14.84 -0.96
N HIS A 88 1.62 13.70 -0.26
CA HIS A 88 2.40 12.54 -0.66
C HIS A 88 1.94 11.29 0.09
N THR A 89 2.32 10.11 -0.40
CA THR A 89 2.09 8.84 0.28
C THR A 89 2.84 8.78 1.60
N LEU A 90 2.27 8.12 2.60
CA LEU A 90 2.91 7.93 3.90
C LEU A 90 3.80 6.70 3.89
N PRO A 91 4.98 6.76 4.55
CA PRO A 91 5.73 5.55 4.83
C PRO A 91 4.98 4.70 5.84
N PRO A 92 5.20 3.38 5.85
CA PRO A 92 4.62 2.51 6.86
C PRO A 92 4.98 2.98 8.27
N LEU A 93 4.03 2.88 9.21
CA LEU A 93 4.20 3.41 10.57
C LEU A 93 5.39 2.80 11.34
N TRP A 94 5.87 1.62 10.95
CA TRP A 94 7.04 0.94 11.52
C TRP A 94 8.38 1.35 10.88
N HIS A 95 8.39 2.11 9.80
CA HIS A 95 9.61 2.45 9.06
C HIS A 95 10.57 3.34 9.86
N TYR A 96 10.05 4.31 10.61
CA TYR A 96 10.83 5.24 11.44
C TYR A 96 10.84 4.84 12.92
N THR A 97 11.65 5.47 13.76
CA THR A 97 11.52 5.33 15.23
C THR A 97 10.42 6.24 15.80
N SER A 98 10.05 6.06 17.06
CA SER A 98 9.09 6.95 17.74
C SER A 98 9.59 8.39 17.84
N LYS A 99 10.91 8.57 17.99
CA LYS A 99 11.54 9.90 18.01
C LYS A 99 11.49 10.54 16.62
N ASP A 100 11.87 9.79 15.60
CA ASP A 100 11.84 10.25 14.21
C ASP A 100 10.43 10.68 13.80
N TRP A 101 9.40 9.90 14.13
CA TRP A 101 8.01 10.28 13.85
C TRP A 101 7.61 11.61 14.50
N THR A 102 8.06 11.86 15.72
CA THR A 102 7.82 13.14 16.42
C THR A 102 8.47 14.29 15.66
N GLU A 103 9.73 14.14 15.25
CA GLU A 103 10.48 15.15 14.48
C GLU A 103 9.87 15.38 13.09
N ILE A 104 9.48 14.31 12.39
CA ILE A 104 8.82 14.37 11.08
C ILE A 104 7.51 15.16 11.18
N VAL A 105 6.63 14.80 12.12
CA VAL A 105 5.35 15.50 12.28
C VAL A 105 5.57 16.96 12.65
N ASN A 106 6.54 17.28 13.51
CA ASN A 106 6.92 18.66 13.80
C ASN A 106 7.35 19.43 12.54
N SER A 107 8.21 18.83 11.71
CA SER A 107 8.69 19.44 10.46
C SER A 107 7.57 19.63 9.42
N MET A 108 6.57 18.76 9.42
CA MET A 108 5.44 18.78 8.50
C MET A 108 4.28 19.65 8.98
N SER A 109 4.22 20.00 10.27
CA SER A 109 3.07 20.71 10.87
C SER A 109 2.72 22.00 10.15
N HIS A 110 3.73 22.81 9.83
CA HIS A 110 3.51 24.05 9.09
C HIS A 110 3.00 23.79 7.66
N ARG A 111 3.54 22.77 6.97
CA ARG A 111 3.17 22.43 5.58
C ARG A 111 1.77 21.84 5.49
N ALA A 112 1.39 21.04 6.48
CA ALA A 112 0.06 20.44 6.61
C ALA A 112 -0.95 21.36 7.33
N SER A 113 -0.55 22.60 7.65
CA SER A 113 -1.38 23.58 8.36
C SER A 113 -1.98 23.06 9.67
N LEU A 114 -1.23 22.22 10.40
CA LEU A 114 -1.65 21.69 11.71
C LEU A 114 -1.42 22.74 12.79
N LYS A 115 -2.45 23.00 13.60
CA LYS A 115 -2.33 23.74 14.85
C LYS A 115 -1.52 22.94 15.89
N PRO A 116 -0.97 23.59 16.93
CA PRO A 116 -0.19 22.87 17.95
C PRO A 116 -0.93 21.68 18.58
N ALA A 117 -2.21 21.83 18.94
CA ALA A 117 -3.00 20.75 19.51
C ALA A 117 -3.26 19.60 18.53
N GLU A 118 -3.56 19.93 17.26
CA GLU A 118 -3.78 18.95 16.18
C GLU A 118 -2.51 18.13 15.90
N ARG A 119 -1.36 18.81 15.84
CA ARG A 119 -0.04 18.18 15.73
C ARG A 119 0.20 17.21 16.88
N ASP A 120 -0.02 17.65 18.11
CA ASP A 120 0.22 16.83 19.29
C ASP A 120 -0.72 15.61 19.33
N ALA A 121 -1.96 15.75 18.84
CA ALA A 121 -2.90 14.64 18.68
C ALA A 121 -2.41 13.62 17.63
N VAL A 122 -1.89 14.07 16.49
CA VAL A 122 -1.30 13.20 15.46
C VAL A 122 -0.10 12.42 16.02
N ILE A 123 0.81 13.10 16.74
CA ILE A 123 1.96 12.46 17.39
C ILE A 123 1.47 11.41 18.38
N ALA A 124 0.52 11.75 19.26
CA ALA A 124 -0.01 10.82 20.25
C ALA A 124 -0.60 9.56 19.58
N TYR A 125 -1.36 9.72 18.50
CA TYR A 125 -1.92 8.60 17.74
C TYR A 125 -0.84 7.69 17.16
N ILE A 126 0.16 8.24 16.46
CA ILE A 126 1.25 7.46 15.86
C ILE A 126 2.02 6.69 16.94
N LEU A 127 2.36 7.34 18.05
CA LEU A 127 3.08 6.70 19.15
C LEU A 127 2.26 5.59 19.81
N ALA A 128 0.94 5.79 19.95
CA ALA A 128 0.05 4.78 20.50
C ALA A 128 -0.03 3.53 19.62
N VAL A 129 -0.13 3.70 18.29
CA VAL A 129 -0.11 2.57 17.34
C VAL A 129 1.18 1.78 17.50
N ARG A 130 2.32 2.48 17.50
CA ARG A 130 3.64 1.84 17.60
C ARG A 130 3.88 1.14 18.94
N ALA A 131 3.19 1.55 19.99
CA ALA A 131 3.28 0.92 21.29
C ALA A 131 2.47 -0.39 21.37
N THR A 132 1.41 -0.53 20.58
CA THR A 132 0.53 -1.71 20.59
C THR A 132 0.89 -2.78 19.57
N GLU A 133 1.56 -2.41 18.47
CA GLU A 133 1.95 -3.32 17.37
C GLU A 133 3.38 -3.89 17.52
N ARG A 134 3.88 -4.02 18.76
CA ARG A 134 5.20 -4.61 19.05
C ARG A 134 5.18 -6.12 19.10
#